data_AF-A0A3D4B4Z8-F1
#
_entry.id   AF-A0A3D4B4Z8-F1
#
_cell.length_a   1.000
_cell.length_b   1.000
_cell.length_c   1.000
_cell.angle_alpha   90.00
_cell.angle_beta   90.00
_cell.angle_gamma   90.00
#
_symmetry.space_group_name_H-M   'P 1'
#
loop_
_entity.id
_entity.type
_entity.pdbx_description
1 polymer ?
#
loop_
_entity_poly.entity_id
_entity_poly.type
_entity_poly.pdbx_seq_one_letter_code
_entity_poly.pdbx_strand_id
1 'polypeptide(L)'
;ALSAAKRYARIAPAAAHALHMPAHIFIQHGMWAEVVASNIDSYQAANTIWQERNGFTPTKRFYIDFRVFHALDWRMYGYLQQGDYTNARQDIALVRPVIEKSKVPFIKTAIGHLNARYIIETEQWVKLPITADTTPSELFATGMSAMKTGDIPTAEKVEVR
;
A
#
# COMPACT_ATOMS: atom_id res chain seq x y z
N ALA A 1 -3.29 13.95 21.11
CA ALA A 1 -2.76 12.85 20.25
C ALA A 1 -1.56 13.31 19.40
N LEU A 2 -1.68 14.38 18.61
CA LEU A 2 -0.63 14.81 17.68
C LEU A 2 0.77 15.06 18.31
N SER A 3 0.83 15.71 19.47
CA SER A 3 2.09 15.94 20.18
C SER A 3 2.79 14.63 20.59
N ALA A 4 2.03 13.59 20.94
CA ALA A 4 2.56 12.27 21.25
C ALA A 4 3.05 11.57 19.98
N ALA A 5 2.31 11.63 18.88
CA ALA A 5 2.71 11.07 17.58
C ALA A 5 4.06 11.64 17.10
N LYS A 6 4.24 12.96 17.19
CA LYS A 6 5.51 13.63 16.83
C LYS A 6 6.70 13.17 17.69
N ARG A 7 6.48 12.86 18.97
CA ARG A 7 7.53 12.28 19.83
C ARG A 7 7.77 10.83 19.46
N TYR A 8 6.71 10.05 19.32
CA TYR A 8 6.78 8.61 19.06
C TYR A 8 7.54 8.28 17.76
N ALA A 9 7.38 9.11 16.72
CA ALA A 9 8.13 9.00 15.46
C ALA A 9 9.67 8.99 15.62
N ARG A 10 10.22 9.41 16.77
CA ARG A 10 11.67 9.52 17.01
C ARG A 10 12.20 8.60 18.11
N ILE A 11 11.35 7.83 18.77
CA ILE A 11 11.75 7.11 20.01
C ILE A 11 12.40 5.76 19.72
N ALA A 12 12.03 5.07 18.64
CA ALA A 12 12.47 3.70 18.39
C ALA A 12 12.87 3.48 16.91
N PRO A 13 14.07 3.97 16.49
CA PRO A 13 14.50 3.97 15.09
C PRO A 13 14.69 2.57 14.47
N ALA A 14 14.78 1.51 15.29
CA ALA A 14 14.90 0.14 14.80
C ALA A 14 13.56 -0.63 14.76
N ALA A 15 12.47 -0.05 15.27
CA ALA A 15 11.19 -0.75 15.39
C ALA A 15 10.22 -0.28 14.30
N ALA A 16 10.19 -1.01 13.17
CA ALA A 16 9.34 -0.67 12.02
C ALA A 16 7.89 -0.34 12.39
N HIS A 17 7.24 -1.19 13.19
CA HIS A 17 5.86 -0.94 13.62
C HIS A 17 5.74 0.36 14.43
N ALA A 18 6.68 0.65 15.34
CA ALA A 18 6.66 1.88 16.13
C ALA A 18 6.85 3.13 15.25
N LEU A 19 7.71 3.05 14.24
CA LEU A 19 7.93 4.14 13.28
C LEU A 19 6.71 4.39 12.39
N HIS A 20 5.91 3.36 12.11
CA HIS A 20 4.66 3.48 11.36
C HIS A 20 3.54 4.13 12.16
N MET A 21 3.36 3.77 13.45
CA MET A 21 2.17 4.18 14.23
C MET A 21 1.82 5.69 14.20
N PRO A 22 2.77 6.64 14.19
CA PRO A 22 2.47 8.06 14.09
C PRO A 22 1.66 8.42 12.84
N ALA A 23 1.85 7.69 11.72
CA ALA A 23 1.14 7.94 10.48
C ALA A 23 -0.38 7.82 10.63
N HIS A 24 -0.88 6.95 11.52
CA HIS A 24 -2.31 6.86 11.83
C HIS A 24 -2.88 8.14 12.45
N ILE A 25 -2.06 8.97 13.12
CA ILE A 25 -2.47 10.28 13.62
C ILE A 25 -2.26 11.36 12.57
N PHE A 26 -1.13 11.35 11.87
CA PHE A 26 -0.80 12.36 10.85
C PHE A 26 -1.82 12.39 9.71
N ILE A 27 -2.30 11.22 9.28
CA ILE A 27 -3.27 11.11 8.20
C ILE A 27 -4.61 11.81 8.51
N GLN A 28 -5.06 11.74 9.76
CA GLN A 28 -6.30 12.38 10.21
C GLN A 28 -6.19 13.91 10.21
N HIS A 29 -4.97 14.43 10.14
CA HIS A 29 -4.67 15.86 10.09
C HIS A 29 -4.23 16.34 8.70
N GLY A 30 -4.26 15.48 7.67
CA GLY A 30 -3.76 15.83 6.33
C GLY A 30 -2.25 16.11 6.29
N MET A 31 -1.50 15.62 7.26
CA MET A 31 -0.05 15.83 7.40
C MET A 31 0.72 14.83 6.53
N TRP A 32 0.56 14.97 5.22
CA TRP A 32 1.02 13.97 4.24
C TRP A 32 2.53 13.80 4.20
N ALA A 33 3.29 14.90 4.36
CA ALA A 33 4.74 14.85 4.46
C ALA A 33 5.20 14.00 5.66
N GLU A 34 4.54 14.14 6.81
CA GLU A 34 4.82 13.34 7.99
C GLU A 34 4.35 11.88 7.84
N VAL A 35 3.23 11.62 7.15
CA VAL A 35 2.83 10.25 6.79
C VAL A 35 3.91 9.59 5.94
N VAL A 36 4.42 10.26 4.91
CA VAL A 36 5.48 9.73 4.04
C VAL A 36 6.76 9.50 4.85
N ALA A 37 7.21 10.49 5.63
CA ALA A 37 8.44 10.40 6.41
C ALA A 37 8.42 9.20 7.39
N SER A 38 7.34 9.06 8.18
CA SER A 38 7.20 7.92 9.11
C SER A 38 7.21 6.57 8.40
N ASN A 39 6.65 6.49 7.21
CA ASN A 39 6.61 5.24 6.46
C ASN A 39 7.90 4.95 5.67
N ILE A 40 8.70 5.96 5.33
CA ILE A 40 10.08 5.77 4.85
C ILE A 40 10.91 5.08 5.94
N ASP A 41 10.90 5.62 7.17
CA ASP A 41 11.67 5.08 8.28
C ASP A 41 11.20 3.67 8.64
N SER A 42 9.88 3.46 8.70
CA SER A 42 9.28 2.14 8.94
C SER A 42 9.68 1.12 7.88
N TYR A 43 9.59 1.49 6.59
CA TYR A 43 9.99 0.62 5.49
C TYR A 43 11.46 0.26 5.57
N GLN A 44 12.35 1.22 5.82
CA GLN A 44 13.78 0.98 5.96
C GLN A 44 14.07 -0.02 7.08
N ALA A 45 13.50 0.20 8.27
CA ALA A 45 13.67 -0.71 9.40
C ALA A 45 13.12 -2.12 9.11
N ALA A 46 11.97 -2.24 8.44
CA ALA A 46 11.40 -3.52 8.07
C ALA A 46 12.21 -4.23 6.96
N ASN A 47 12.67 -3.48 5.96
CA ASN A 47 13.36 -4.01 4.80
C ASN A 47 14.73 -4.61 5.18
N THR A 48 15.47 -3.99 6.10
CA THR A 48 16.72 -4.55 6.64
C THR A 48 16.50 -5.95 7.20
N ILE A 49 15.49 -6.13 8.06
CA ILE A 49 15.16 -7.44 8.65
C ILE A 49 14.60 -8.41 7.58
N TRP A 50 13.87 -7.89 6.60
CA TRP A 50 13.29 -8.69 5.52
C TRP A 50 14.35 -9.30 4.61
N GLN A 51 15.45 -8.59 4.35
CA GLN A 51 16.57 -9.11 3.56
C GLN A 51 17.26 -10.30 4.24
N GLU A 52 17.23 -10.35 5.57
CA GLU A 52 17.84 -11.40 6.39
C GLU A 52 16.87 -12.55 6.75
N ARG A 53 15.65 -12.58 6.19
CA ARG A 53 14.57 -13.48 6.65
C ARG A 53 14.74 -14.97 6.32
N ASN A 54 15.86 -15.34 5.71
CA ASN A 54 16.21 -16.74 5.51
C ASN A 54 16.33 -17.44 6.88
N GLY A 55 15.79 -18.66 6.99
CA GLY A 55 15.73 -19.36 8.28
C GLY A 55 14.69 -18.85 9.29
N PHE A 56 13.97 -17.76 9.03
CA PHE A 56 12.89 -17.33 9.92
C PHE A 56 11.73 -18.33 9.93
N THR A 57 11.10 -18.47 11.10
CA THR A 57 9.86 -19.23 11.25
C THR A 57 8.74 -18.65 10.38
N PRO A 58 7.73 -19.45 9.99
CA PRO A 58 6.57 -18.95 9.24
C PRO A 58 5.92 -17.72 9.89
N THR A 59 5.77 -17.73 11.21
CA THR A 59 5.22 -16.60 11.99
C THR A 59 6.06 -15.35 11.88
N LYS A 60 7.39 -15.46 12.01
CA LYS A 60 8.28 -14.29 11.88
C LYS A 60 8.29 -13.74 10.46
N ARG A 61 8.21 -14.61 9.44
CA ARG A 61 8.05 -14.20 8.03
C ARG A 61 6.73 -13.46 7.80
N PHE A 62 5.63 -13.96 8.34
CA PHE A 62 4.33 -13.28 8.28
C PHE A 62 4.43 -11.83 8.78
N TYR A 63 4.98 -11.62 9.98
CA TYR A 63 5.06 -10.28 10.56
C TYR A 63 5.98 -9.35 9.77
N ILE A 64 7.12 -9.85 9.27
CA ILE A 64 8.03 -8.98 8.52
C ILE A 64 7.50 -8.65 7.12
N ASP A 65 6.91 -9.62 6.42
CA ASP A 65 6.26 -9.38 5.12
C ASP A 65 5.14 -8.33 5.27
N PHE A 66 4.30 -8.48 6.31
CA PHE A 66 3.23 -7.53 6.60
C PHE A 66 3.76 -6.12 6.89
N ARG A 67 4.83 -5.99 7.68
CA ARG A 67 5.42 -4.68 8.01
C ARG A 67 5.97 -3.96 6.79
N VAL A 68 6.66 -4.68 5.89
CA VAL A 68 7.18 -4.07 4.66
C VAL A 68 6.02 -3.62 3.77
N PHE A 69 5.04 -4.50 3.52
CA PHE A 69 3.85 -4.17 2.74
C PHE A 69 3.11 -2.95 3.32
N HIS A 70 2.82 -2.96 4.61
CA HIS A 70 2.00 -1.94 5.25
C HIS A 70 2.66 -0.56 5.25
N ALA A 71 3.99 -0.50 5.44
CA ALA A 71 4.74 0.75 5.32
C ALA A 71 4.67 1.31 3.90
N LEU A 72 4.84 0.47 2.87
CA LEU A 72 4.78 0.91 1.47
C LEU A 72 3.39 1.34 1.04
N ASP A 73 2.33 0.65 1.46
CA ASP A 73 0.94 1.04 1.18
C ASP A 73 0.62 2.45 1.71
N TRP A 74 0.98 2.72 2.96
CA TRP A 74 0.74 4.03 3.57
C TRP A 74 1.64 5.13 3.01
N ARG A 75 2.89 4.80 2.68
CA ARG A 75 3.78 5.74 2.00
C ARG A 75 3.24 6.12 0.62
N MET A 76 2.80 5.13 -0.14
CA MET A 76 2.19 5.31 -1.45
C MET A 76 0.96 6.22 -1.35
N TYR A 77 0.09 5.98 -0.37
CA TYR A 77 -1.06 6.86 -0.17
C TYR A 77 -0.65 8.29 0.18
N GLY A 78 0.35 8.46 1.06
CA GLY A 78 0.92 9.78 1.36
C GLY A 78 1.50 10.49 0.14
N TYR A 79 2.17 9.78 -0.77
CA TYR A 79 2.67 10.34 -2.04
C TYR A 79 1.52 10.74 -2.97
N LEU A 80 0.49 9.90 -3.12
CA LEU A 80 -0.67 10.19 -3.96
C LEU A 80 -1.38 11.47 -3.52
N GLN A 81 -1.58 11.65 -2.21
CA GLN A 81 -2.22 12.86 -1.67
C GLN A 81 -1.36 14.13 -1.82
N GLN A 82 -0.07 13.98 -2.10
CA GLN A 82 0.84 15.09 -2.42
C GLN A 82 0.99 15.32 -3.93
N GLY A 83 0.34 14.52 -4.78
CA GLY A 83 0.53 14.56 -6.23
C GLY A 83 1.85 13.95 -6.72
N ASP A 84 2.60 13.27 -5.84
CA ASP A 84 3.87 12.62 -6.17
C ASP A 84 3.63 11.21 -6.76
N TYR A 85 3.10 11.20 -7.99
CA TYR A 85 2.74 9.97 -8.68
C TYR A 85 3.95 9.12 -9.05
N THR A 86 5.11 9.73 -9.24
CA THR A 86 6.36 9.02 -9.55
C THR A 86 6.76 8.14 -8.38
N ASN A 87 6.84 8.69 -7.16
CA ASN A 87 7.23 7.89 -5.99
C ASN A 87 6.11 6.93 -5.57
N ALA A 88 4.83 7.31 -5.71
CA ALA A 88 3.71 6.37 -5.51
C ALA A 88 3.82 5.13 -6.42
N ARG A 89 4.21 5.30 -7.68
CA ARG A 89 4.43 4.16 -8.60
C ARG A 89 5.63 3.32 -8.21
N GLN A 90 6.69 3.93 -7.66
CA GLN A 90 7.85 3.19 -7.17
C GLN A 90 7.50 2.27 -6.00
N ASP A 91 6.58 2.67 -5.11
CA ASP A 91 6.16 1.82 -3.98
C ASP A 91 5.48 0.52 -4.43
N ILE A 92 4.75 0.54 -5.54
CA ILE A 92 4.20 -0.66 -6.19
C ILE A 92 5.34 -1.60 -6.63
N ALA A 93 6.42 -1.05 -7.19
CA ALA A 93 7.57 -1.85 -7.60
C ALA A 93 8.31 -2.43 -6.39
N LEU A 94 8.47 -1.66 -5.31
CA LEU A 94 9.16 -2.08 -4.09
C LEU A 94 8.42 -3.18 -3.33
N VAL A 95 7.09 -3.23 -3.40
CA VAL A 95 6.33 -4.26 -2.70
C VAL A 95 6.32 -5.60 -3.44
N ARG A 96 6.51 -5.60 -4.76
CA ARG A 96 6.39 -6.79 -5.62
C ARG A 96 7.26 -7.98 -5.13
N PRO A 97 8.54 -7.80 -4.74
CA PRO A 97 9.35 -8.91 -4.22
C PRO A 97 8.82 -9.49 -2.91
N VAL A 98 8.12 -8.70 -2.08
CA VAL A 98 7.47 -9.17 -0.85
C VAL A 98 6.31 -10.09 -1.21
N ILE A 99 5.46 -9.64 -2.13
CA ILE A 99 4.27 -10.35 -2.61
C ILE A 99 4.63 -11.70 -3.24
N GLU A 100 5.61 -11.71 -4.15
CA GLU A 100 6.08 -12.92 -4.84
C GLU A 100 6.59 -14.00 -3.87
N LYS A 101 7.25 -13.57 -2.79
CA LYS A 101 7.88 -14.48 -1.85
C LYS A 101 7.01 -14.80 -0.63
N SER A 102 5.94 -14.03 -0.39
CA SER A 102 5.08 -14.25 0.76
C SER A 102 4.17 -15.45 0.56
N LYS A 103 3.93 -16.20 1.63
CA LYS A 103 2.93 -17.28 1.68
C LYS A 103 1.60 -16.81 2.25
N VAL A 104 1.47 -15.54 2.60
CA VAL A 104 0.29 -14.97 3.26
C VAL A 104 -0.73 -14.58 2.19
N PRO A 105 -1.95 -15.17 2.18
CA PRO A 105 -2.94 -14.92 1.12
C PRO A 105 -3.27 -13.44 0.91
N PHE A 106 -3.49 -12.69 2.00
CA PHE A 106 -3.77 -11.25 1.94
C PHE A 106 -2.62 -10.43 1.30
N ILE A 107 -1.36 -10.78 1.58
CA ILE A 107 -0.21 -10.08 0.97
C ILE A 107 -0.12 -10.40 -0.52
N LYS A 108 -0.53 -11.60 -0.95
CA LYS A 108 -0.52 -11.98 -2.36
C LYS A 108 -1.48 -11.14 -3.22
N THR A 109 -2.62 -10.74 -2.66
CA THR A 109 -3.63 -9.93 -3.37
C THR A 109 -3.38 -8.42 -3.24
N ALA A 110 -2.44 -8.01 -2.40
CA ALA A 110 -2.13 -6.61 -2.14
C ALA A 110 -1.73 -5.80 -3.39
N ILE A 111 -1.10 -6.43 -4.39
CA ILE A 111 -0.70 -5.72 -5.61
C ILE A 111 -1.92 -5.18 -6.38
N GLY A 112 -3.02 -5.94 -6.39
CA GLY A 112 -4.27 -5.52 -7.00
C GLY A 112 -4.84 -4.28 -6.30
N HIS A 113 -4.81 -4.26 -4.96
CA HIS A 113 -5.21 -3.11 -4.16
C HIS A 113 -4.39 -1.85 -4.49
N LEU A 114 -3.06 -1.96 -4.51
CA LEU A 114 -2.20 -0.80 -4.78
C LEU A 114 -2.36 -0.28 -6.21
N ASN A 115 -2.42 -1.18 -7.19
CA ASN A 115 -2.67 -0.80 -8.59
C ASN A 115 -4.02 -0.11 -8.75
N ALA A 116 -5.07 -0.66 -8.14
CA ALA A 116 -6.41 -0.07 -8.15
C ALA A 116 -6.42 1.34 -7.54
N ARG A 117 -5.78 1.52 -6.37
CA ARG A 117 -5.61 2.83 -5.75
C ARG A 117 -4.90 3.80 -6.67
N TYR A 118 -3.79 3.39 -7.29
CA TYR A 118 -3.05 4.23 -8.22
C TYR A 118 -3.91 4.68 -9.39
N ILE A 119 -4.65 3.76 -10.03
CA ILE A 119 -5.54 4.07 -11.16
C ILE A 119 -6.54 5.17 -10.77
N ILE A 120 -7.20 5.00 -9.61
CA ILE A 120 -8.25 5.91 -9.15
C ILE A 120 -7.67 7.27 -8.78
N GLU A 121 -6.63 7.31 -7.94
CA GLU A 121 -6.09 8.54 -7.36
C GLU A 121 -5.30 9.38 -8.38
N THR A 122 -4.87 8.78 -9.49
CA THR A 122 -4.20 9.49 -10.59
C THR A 122 -5.11 9.74 -11.78
N GLU A 123 -6.35 9.27 -11.74
CA GLU A 123 -7.29 9.27 -12.87
C GLU A 123 -6.70 8.66 -14.16
N GLN A 124 -5.69 7.79 -14.04
CA GLN A 124 -5.13 7.05 -15.17
C GLN A 124 -6.02 5.85 -15.46
N TRP A 125 -7.19 6.12 -16.05
CA TRP A 125 -8.25 5.15 -16.27
C TRP A 125 -7.77 3.95 -17.10
N VAL A 126 -7.70 2.79 -16.45
CA VAL A 126 -7.31 1.51 -17.05
C VAL A 126 -8.27 0.44 -16.56
N LYS A 127 -8.81 -0.33 -17.49
CA LYS A 127 -9.67 -1.49 -17.18
C LYS A 127 -8.78 -2.70 -16.89
N LEU A 128 -8.94 -3.31 -15.72
CA LEU A 128 -8.23 -4.54 -15.38
C LEU A 128 -9.04 -5.77 -15.84
N PRO A 129 -8.40 -6.92 -16.13
CA PRO A 129 -9.12 -8.13 -16.47
C PRO A 129 -10.04 -8.57 -15.32
N ILE A 130 -11.32 -8.81 -15.63
CA ILE A 130 -12.30 -9.31 -14.66
C ILE A 130 -12.30 -10.85 -14.69
N THR A 131 -11.65 -11.46 -13.70
CA THR A 131 -11.60 -12.91 -13.44
C THR A 131 -12.33 -13.27 -12.15
N ALA A 132 -12.37 -14.56 -11.79
CA ALA A 132 -12.93 -15.02 -10.51
C ALA A 132 -12.12 -14.57 -9.28
N ASP A 133 -10.85 -14.22 -9.48
CA ASP A 133 -9.92 -13.82 -8.41
C ASP A 133 -9.79 -12.30 -8.28
N THR A 134 -10.55 -11.52 -9.06
CA THR A 134 -10.51 -10.05 -9.04
C THR A 134 -10.93 -9.55 -7.66
N THR A 135 -10.11 -8.72 -7.05
CA THR A 135 -10.43 -8.14 -5.74
C THR A 135 -11.48 -7.04 -5.84
N PRO A 136 -12.21 -6.72 -4.75
CA PRO A 136 -13.16 -5.61 -4.74
C PRO A 136 -12.54 -4.27 -5.14
N SER A 137 -11.28 -4.01 -4.76
CA SER A 137 -10.56 -2.79 -5.17
C SER A 137 -10.33 -2.74 -6.69
N GLU A 138 -9.95 -3.86 -7.30
CA GLU A 138 -9.73 -3.94 -8.74
C GLU A 138 -11.03 -3.85 -9.54
N LEU A 139 -12.11 -4.47 -9.04
CA LEU A 139 -13.45 -4.32 -9.61
C LEU A 139 -13.87 -2.85 -9.57
N PHE A 140 -13.73 -2.18 -8.43
CA PHE A 140 -14.06 -0.78 -8.29
C PHE A 140 -13.26 0.11 -9.24
N ALA A 141 -11.94 -0.06 -9.32
CA ALA A 141 -11.09 0.69 -10.26
C ALA A 141 -11.46 0.42 -11.72
N THR A 142 -11.81 -0.82 -12.07
CA THR A 142 -12.23 -1.21 -13.42
C THR A 142 -13.57 -0.59 -13.79
N GLY A 143 -14.56 -0.65 -12.89
CA GLY A 143 -15.87 -0.04 -13.09
C GLY A 143 -15.78 1.48 -13.23
N MET A 144 -15.02 2.15 -12.35
CA MET A 144 -14.75 3.59 -12.45
C MET A 144 -14.08 3.94 -13.77
N SER A 145 -13.06 3.18 -14.19
CA SER A 145 -12.38 3.39 -15.47
C SER A 145 -13.30 3.17 -16.67
N ALA A 146 -14.17 2.17 -16.62
CA ALA A 146 -15.17 1.89 -17.64
C ALA A 146 -16.15 3.06 -17.78
N MET A 147 -16.72 3.55 -16.67
CA MET A 147 -17.60 4.72 -16.65
C MET A 147 -16.90 5.98 -17.19
N LYS A 148 -15.66 6.26 -16.76
CA LYS A 148 -14.89 7.43 -17.18
C LYS A 148 -14.48 7.41 -18.66
N THR A 149 -14.45 6.22 -19.26
CA THR A 149 -14.09 6.02 -20.67
C THR A 149 -15.30 5.75 -21.57
N GLY A 150 -16.52 5.72 -21.02
CA GLY A 150 -17.76 5.47 -21.77
C GLY A 150 -18.00 3.99 -22.13
N ASP A 151 -17.28 3.05 -21.53
CA ASP A 151 -17.46 1.60 -21.74
C ASP A 151 -18.55 1.06 -20.81
N ILE A 152 -19.81 1.34 -21.16
CA ILE A 152 -20.98 0.88 -20.40
C ILE A 152 -21.05 -0.65 -20.26
N PRO A 153 -20.79 -1.46 -21.31
CA PRO A 153 -20.80 -2.92 -21.16
C PRO A 153 -19.83 -3.45 -20.09
N THR A 154 -18.63 -2.87 -19.99
CA THR A 154 -17.70 -3.26 -18.92
C THR A 154 -18.18 -2.79 -17.55
N ALA A 155 -18.79 -1.61 -17.44
CA ALA A 155 -19.33 -1.11 -16.18
C ALA A 155 -20.46 -2.02 -15.64
N GLU A 156 -21.41 -2.41 -16.51
CA GLU A 156 -22.49 -3.34 -16.15
C GLU A 156 -21.94 -4.73 -15.75
N LYS A 157 -20.89 -5.21 -16.44
CA LYS A 157 -20.23 -6.47 -16.09
C LYS A 157 -19.58 -6.45 -14.70
N VAL A 158 -19.09 -5.30 -14.24
CA VAL A 158 -18.54 -5.15 -12.89
C VAL A 158 -19.66 -5.16 -11.84
N GLU A 159 -20.82 -4.57 -12.13
CA GLU A 159 -21.95 -4.48 -11.17
C GLU A 159 -22.50 -5.85 -10.75
N VAL A 160 -22.46 -6.84 -11.64
CA VAL A 160 -23.02 -8.19 -11.40
C VAL A 160 -22.05 -9.18 -10.73
N ARG A 161 -20.88 -8.72 -10.27
CA ARG A 161 -19.82 -9.55 -9.65
C ARG A 161 -19.78 -9.37 -8.14
#